data_AF-A0A8T5NKZ1-F1
#
_entry.id   AF-A0A8T5NKZ1-F1
#
_cell.length_a   1.000
_cell.length_b   1.000
_cell.length_c   1.000
_cell.angle_alpha   90.00
_cell.angle_beta   90.00
_cell.angle_gamma   90.00
#
_symmetry.space_group_name_H-M   'P 1'
#
loop_
_entity.id
_entity.type
_entity.pdbx_description
1 polymer ?
#
loop_
_entity_poly.entity_id
_entity_poly.type
_entity_poly.pdbx_seq_one_letter_code
_entity_poly.pdbx_strand_id
1 'polypeptide(L)'
;RTVHEDDEIMVTTSKGIVIRVPVSGIKVQGRNTQGVRIMKVDGGDRVVGVARLAKEEEKVVQEKLEDAATEEEKTEMNAEKQA
;
A
#
# COMPACT_ATOMS: atom_id res chain seq x y z
N ARG A 1 12.45 -10.43 5.87
CA ARG A 1 11.67 -9.17 5.94
C ARG A 1 10.70 -9.30 7.10
N THR A 2 10.58 -8.25 7.92
CA THR A 2 9.68 -8.18 9.08
C THR A 2 8.62 -7.12 8.79
N VAL A 3 7.46 -7.24 9.45
CA VAL A 3 6.34 -6.30 9.36
C VAL A 3 6.02 -5.75 10.74
N HIS A 4 5.46 -4.55 10.79
CA HIS A 4 4.97 -3.86 11.97
C HIS A 4 3.43 -3.86 12.00
N GLU A 5 2.82 -3.55 13.14
CA GLU A 5 1.35 -3.63 13.30
C GLU A 5 0.59 -2.62 12.44
N ASP A 6 1.23 -1.50 12.12
CA ASP A 6 0.70 -0.42 11.30
C ASP A 6 1.07 -0.56 9.82
N ASP A 7 1.86 -1.57 9.46
CA ASP A 7 2.12 -1.92 8.07
C ASP A 7 0.89 -2.56 7.42
N GLU A 8 0.87 -2.51 6.10
CA GLU A 8 -0.02 -3.33 5.29
C GLU A 8 0.78 -4.29 4.41
N ILE A 9 0.11 -5.36 3.97
CA ILE A 9 0.62 -6.24 2.94
C ILE A 9 -0.25 -6.14 1.70
N MET A 10 0.40 -6.01 0.55
CA MET A 10 -0.26 -6.10 -0.75
C MET A 10 0.00 -7.49 -1.33
N VAL A 11 -1.07 -8.17 -1.75
CA VAL A 11 -1.00 -9.49 -2.36
C VAL A 11 -1.55 -9.39 -3.77
N THR A 12 -0.84 -9.97 -4.74
CA THR A 12 -1.25 -9.99 -6.14
C THR A 12 -1.33 -11.41 -6.70
N THR A 13 -2.33 -11.67 -7.55
CA THR A 13 -2.53 -12.96 -8.21
C THR A 13 -2.09 -12.94 -9.67
N SER A 14 -1.93 -14.14 -10.26
CA SER A 14 -1.55 -14.29 -11.67
C SER A 14 -2.55 -13.69 -12.65
N LYS A 15 -3.81 -13.55 -12.24
CA LYS A 15 -4.87 -12.91 -13.04
C LYS A 15 -5.00 -11.40 -12.78
N GLY A 16 -4.09 -10.81 -12.01
CA GLY A 16 -4.04 -9.37 -11.76
C GLY A 16 -4.95 -8.88 -10.64
N ILE A 17 -5.50 -9.78 -9.81
CA ILE A 17 -6.24 -9.37 -8.62
C ILE A 17 -5.25 -8.87 -7.58
N VAL A 18 -5.46 -7.65 -7.09
CA VAL A 18 -4.62 -7.03 -6.05
C VAL A 18 -5.48 -6.72 -4.83
N ILE A 19 -5.01 -7.13 -3.65
CA ILE A 19 -5.65 -6.79 -2.38
C ILE A 19 -4.63 -6.19 -1.42
N ARG A 20 -5.10 -5.28 -0.56
CA ARG A 20 -4.37 -4.72 0.57
C ARG A 20 -4.97 -5.25 1.87
N VAL A 21 -4.12 -5.66 2.80
CA VAL A 21 -4.55 -6.23 4.08
C VAL A 21 -3.73 -5.60 5.21
N PRO A 22 -4.38 -5.00 6.21
CA PRO A 22 -3.68 -4.45 7.36
C PRO A 22 -3.11 -5.58 8.22
N VAL A 23 -1.86 -5.44 8.67
CA VAL A 23 -1.19 -6.46 9.49
C VAL A 23 -1.88 -6.63 10.83
N SER A 24 -2.41 -5.55 11.42
CA SER A 24 -3.21 -5.59 12.65
C SER A 24 -4.44 -6.51 12.59
N GLY A 25 -4.95 -6.83 11.39
CA GLY A 25 -6.05 -7.78 11.19
C GLY A 25 -5.62 -9.25 11.13
N ILE A 26 -4.30 -9.54 11.10
CA ILE A 26 -3.76 -10.89 10.93
C ILE A 26 -3.46 -11.50 12.29
N LYS A 27 -4.04 -12.67 12.56
CA LYS A 27 -3.82 -13.38 13.83
C LYS A 27 -2.36 -13.80 13.98
N VAL A 28 -1.74 -13.41 15.11
CA VAL A 28 -0.41 -13.89 15.50
C VAL A 28 -0.46 -15.39 15.79
N GLN A 29 0.37 -16.15 15.10
CA GLN A 29 0.51 -17.60 15.28
C GLN A 29 1.99 -18.00 15.40
N GLY A 30 2.25 -19.14 16.04
CA GLY A 30 3.60 -19.68 16.20
C GLY A 30 4.21 -20.17 14.88
N ARG A 31 5.52 -20.41 14.88
CA ARG A 31 6.27 -20.80 13.67
C ARG A 31 5.87 -22.15 13.08
N ASN A 32 5.44 -23.11 13.91
CA ASN A 32 5.05 -24.44 13.48
C ASN A 32 3.52 -24.53 13.30
N THR A 33 2.97 -23.74 12.39
CA THR A 33 1.52 -23.67 12.11
C THR A 33 1.27 -23.57 10.60
N GLN A 34 0.03 -23.81 10.17
CA GLN A 34 -0.38 -23.62 8.76
C GLN A 34 -0.67 -22.15 8.41
N GLY A 35 -0.73 -21.26 9.40
CA GLY A 35 -1.12 -19.87 9.22
C GLY A 35 -2.64 -19.68 9.08
N VAL A 36 -3.02 -18.50 8.57
CA VAL A 36 -4.41 -18.10 8.32
C VAL A 36 -4.62 -17.83 6.83
N ARG A 37 -5.85 -18.04 6.35
CA ARG A 37 -6.21 -17.74 4.96
C ARG A 37 -6.50 -16.25 4.82
N ILE A 38 -5.68 -15.54 4.05
CA ILE A 38 -5.84 -14.11 3.75
C ILE A 38 -6.85 -13.88 2.61
N MET A 39 -6.80 -14.71 1.57
CA MET A 39 -7.72 -14.62 0.44
C MET A 39 -8.13 -15.99 -0.07
N LYS A 40 -9.32 -16.06 -0.66
CA LYS A 40 -9.72 -17.19 -1.50
C LYS A 40 -9.27 -16.89 -2.93
N VAL A 41 -8.60 -17.84 -3.55
CA VAL A 41 -8.26 -17.80 -4.98
C VAL A 41 -9.15 -18.77 -5.73
N ASP A 42 -9.59 -18.37 -6.92
CA ASP A 42 -10.42 -19.20 -7.79
C ASP A 42 -9.60 -20.28 -8.50
N GLY A 43 -10.30 -21.22 -9.13
CA GLY A 43 -9.68 -22.30 -9.92
C GLY A 43 -8.72 -21.75 -10.99
N GLY A 44 -7.50 -22.26 -10.98
CA GLY A 44 -6.45 -21.87 -11.94
C GLY A 44 -5.87 -20.47 -11.71
N ASP A 45 -6.19 -19.80 -10.60
CA ASP A 45 -5.46 -18.62 -10.15
C ASP A 45 -4.52 -18.97 -8.99
N ARG A 46 -3.50 -18.14 -8.78
CA ARG A 46 -2.54 -18.29 -7.70
C ARG A 46 -1.95 -16.94 -7.32
N VAL A 47 -1.54 -16.81 -6.07
CA VAL A 47 -0.74 -15.67 -5.61
C VAL A 47 0.62 -15.73 -6.29
N VAL A 48 1.05 -14.61 -6.87
CA VAL A 48 2.35 -14.47 -7.56
C VAL A 48 3.26 -13.45 -6.91
N GLY A 49 2.75 -12.60 -6.01
CA GLY A 49 3.57 -11.61 -5.34
C GLY A 49 2.98 -11.14 -4.02
N VAL A 50 3.87 -10.76 -3.11
CA VAL A 50 3.55 -10.09 -1.85
C VAL A 50 4.52 -8.92 -1.67
N ALA A 51 3.99 -7.76 -1.34
CA ALA A 51 4.76 -6.57 -0.99
C ALA A 51 4.36 -6.08 0.41
N ARG A 52 5.32 -5.53 1.15
CA ARG A 52 5.07 -4.80 2.40
C ARG A 52 4.90 -3.34 2.05
N LEU A 53 3.89 -2.71 2.61
CA LEU A 53 3.65 -1.28 2.56
C LEU A 53 3.91 -0.73 3.95
N ALA A 54 5.00 0.02 4.11
CA ALA A 54 5.30 0.67 5.37
C ALA A 54 4.52 1.98 5.47
N LYS A 55 3.89 2.22 6.62
CA LYS A 55 3.07 3.43 6.83
C LYS A 55 3.87 4.73 6.70
N GLU A 56 5.15 4.71 7.11
CA GLU A 56 6.06 5.84 6.94
C GLU A 56 6.32 6.16 5.47
N GLU A 57 6.47 5.14 4.61
CA GLU A 57 6.68 5.33 3.18
C GLU A 57 5.45 5.96 2.53
N GLU A 58 4.23 5.58 2.96
CA GLU A 58 3.00 6.21 2.47
C GLU A 58 2.90 7.69 2.85
N LYS A 59 3.26 8.05 4.09
CA LYS A 59 3.28 9.46 4.52
C LYS A 59 4.25 10.29 3.70
N VAL A 60 5.45 9.77 3.43
CA VAL A 60 6.45 10.48 2.61
C VAL A 60 5.95 10.70 1.18
N VAL A 61 5.23 9.74 0.60
CA VAL A 61 4.62 9.88 -0.73
C VAL A 61 3.49 10.91 -0.70
N GLN A 62 2.64 10.86 0.32
CA GLN A 62 1.54 11.79 0.52
C GLN A 62 2.04 13.24 0.67
N GLU A 63 3.03 13.46 1.54
CA GLU A 63 3.67 14.77 1.76
C GLU A 63 4.29 15.31 0.46
N LYS A 64 5.01 14.47 -0.29
CA LYS A 64 5.59 14.89 -1.59
C LYS A 64 4.54 15.27 -2.64
N LEU A 65 3.41 14.57 -2.67
CA LEU A 65 2.31 14.88 -3.59
C LEU A 65 1.61 16.18 -3.19
N GLU A 66 1.46 16.44 -1.89
CA GLU A 66 0.90 17.68 -1.36
C GLU A 66 1.84 18.88 -1.63
N ASP A 67 3.15 18.71 -1.43
CA ASP A 67 4.15 19.72 -1.75
C ASP A 67 4.12 20.08 -3.25
N ALA A 68 4.06 19.07 -4.14
CA ALA A 68 4.00 19.29 -5.59
C ALA A 68 2.72 20.01 -6.04
N ALA A 69 1.57 19.65 -5.47
CA ALA A 69 0.29 20.31 -5.80
C ALA A 69 0.26 21.79 -5.36
N THR A 70 0.87 22.13 -4.21
CA THR A 70 0.94 23.52 -3.74
C THR A 70 1.95 24.39 -4.49
N GLU A 71 2.96 23.80 -5.14
CA GLU A 71 3.86 24.52 -6.05
C GLU A 71 3.19 24.85 -7.39
N GLU A 72 2.35 23.96 -7.92
CA GLU A 72 1.58 24.20 -9.15
C GLU A 72 0.54 25.32 -8.96
N GLU A 73 -0.25 25.32 -7.87
CA GLU A 73 -1.25 26.37 -7.59
C GLU A 73 -0.62 27.77 -7.36
N LYS A 74 0.57 27.84 -6.76
CA LYS A 74 1.28 29.13 -6.55
C LYS A 74 1.85 29.70 -7.85
N THR A 75 2.16 28.84 -8.81
CA THR A 75 2.73 29.25 -10.10
C THR A 75 1.64 29.82 -11.00
N GLU A 76 0.44 29.24 -10.99
CA GLU A 76 -0.72 29.76 -11.74
C GLU A 76 -1.25 31.08 -11.17
N MET A 77 -1.35 31.21 -9.84
CA MET A 77 -1.88 32.43 -9.20
C MET A 77 -0.95 33.65 -9.33
N ASN A 78 0.35 33.45 -9.56
CA ASN A 78 1.31 34.53 -9.81
C ASN A 78 1.30 34.99 -11.28
N ALA A 79 0.96 34.12 -12.23
CA ALA A 79 0.86 34.49 -13.65
C ALA A 79 -0.37 35.37 -13.92
N GLU A 80 -1.47 35.16 -13.20
CA GLU A 80 -2.72 35.92 -13.38
C GLU A 80 -2.70 37.31 -12.71
N LYS A 81 -1.90 37.50 -11.64
CA LYS A 81 -1.79 38.78 -10.92
C LYS A 81 -0.79 39.77 -11.54
N GLN A 82 -0.08 39.38 -12.59
CA GLN A 82 0.93 40.20 -13.28
C GLN A 82 0.47 40.70 -14.67
N ALA A 83 -0.79 40.49 -15.05
CA ALA A 83 -1.40 40.98 -16.31
C ALA A 83 -2.28 42.21 -16.10
#